data_AF-A0A945RCY9-F1
#
_entry.id   AF-A0A945RCY9-F1
#
_cell.length_a   1.000
_cell.length_b   1.000
_cell.length_c   1.000
_cell.angle_alpha   90.00
_cell.angle_beta   90.00
_cell.angle_gamma   90.00
#
_symmetry.space_group_name_H-M   'P 1'
#
loop_
_entity.id
_entity.type
_entity.pdbx_description
1 polymer ?
#
loop_
_entity_poly.entity_id
_entity_poly.type
_entity_poly.pdbx_seq_one_letter_code
_entity_poly.pdbx_strand_id
1 'polypeptide(L)'
;MAEVNSVQVISRLDPNAILITETDIVFVYDEELATNFPADKTAWYSGKRNYTRSAGDKVEVINIFIPQGFDSTMASLPERRAEAIKVFVFAQHDDSKAKPVDVTNFAKVLIEIDPFGIRVSETD
;
A
#
# COMPACT_ATOMS: atom_id res chain seq x y z
N MET A 1 -11.23 6.41 -12.23
CA MET A 1 -10.72 5.04 -12.44
C MET A 1 -9.22 5.11 -12.29
N ALA A 2 -8.63 4.10 -11.65
CA ALA A 2 -7.22 4.09 -11.31
C ALA A 2 -6.36 3.64 -12.50
N GLU A 3 -5.16 4.20 -12.61
CA GLU A 3 -4.22 3.92 -13.70
C GLU A 3 -3.19 2.83 -13.32
N VAL A 4 -3.20 2.37 -12.07
CA VAL A 4 -2.21 1.43 -11.51
C VAL A 4 -2.17 0.11 -12.28
N ASN A 5 -1.09 -0.08 -13.05
CA ASN A 5 -0.83 -1.26 -13.87
C ASN A 5 0.21 -2.20 -13.26
N SER A 6 1.17 -1.64 -12.51
CA SER A 6 2.19 -2.42 -11.81
C SER A 6 2.57 -1.75 -10.51
N VAL A 7 2.89 -2.56 -9.50
CA VAL A 7 3.47 -2.07 -8.25
C VAL A 7 4.72 -2.90 -7.93
N GLN A 8 5.88 -2.26 -8.03
CA GLN A 8 7.14 -2.83 -7.59
C GLN A 8 7.44 -2.36 -6.17
N VAL A 9 7.89 -3.26 -5.33
CA VAL A 9 8.39 -2.90 -4.00
C VAL A 9 9.84 -3.32 -3.87
N ILE A 10 10.69 -2.41 -3.39
CA ILE A 10 12.13 -2.59 -3.23
C ILE A 10 12.48 -2.33 -1.76
N SER A 11 13.28 -3.20 -1.16
CA SER A 11 13.84 -2.95 0.18
C SER A 11 15.29 -2.50 0.07
N ARG A 12 15.62 -1.40 0.75
CA ARG A 12 16.96 -0.85 0.92
C ARG A 12 17.46 -0.98 2.37
N LEU A 13 16.75 -1.75 3.19
CA LEU A 13 17.11 -1.98 4.59
C LEU A 13 18.42 -2.77 4.69
N ASP A 14 19.18 -2.56 5.77
CA ASP A 14 20.40 -3.33 6.06
C ASP A 14 20.06 -4.83 6.03
N PRO A 15 20.74 -5.64 5.19
CA PRO A 15 20.47 -7.07 5.10
C PRO A 15 20.72 -7.83 6.42
N ASN A 16 21.41 -7.23 7.39
CA ASN A 16 21.74 -7.85 8.67
C ASN A 16 20.71 -7.58 9.79
N ALA A 17 19.72 -6.71 9.61
CA ALA A 17 18.70 -6.53 10.64
C ALA A 17 17.62 -7.65 10.53
N ILE A 18 16.91 -7.89 11.63
CA ILE A 18 15.95 -9.00 11.77
C ILE A 18 14.54 -8.43 11.79
N LEU A 19 14.13 -7.79 10.69
CA LEU A 19 12.80 -7.17 10.56
C LEU A 19 12.05 -7.70 9.32
N ILE A 20 10.73 -7.73 9.40
CA ILE A 20 9.87 -7.94 8.23
C ILE A 20 8.93 -6.74 8.22
N THR A 21 8.82 -6.08 7.06
CA THR A 21 7.93 -4.93 6.91
C THR A 21 6.74 -5.33 6.06
N GLU A 22 5.55 -5.00 6.56
CA GLU A 22 4.30 -5.08 5.80
C GLU A 22 4.07 -3.77 5.04
N THR A 23 3.68 -3.89 3.77
CA THR A 23 3.18 -2.81 2.93
C THR A 23 1.81 -3.22 2.39
N ASP A 24 0.82 -2.35 2.58
CA ASP A 24 -0.53 -2.55 2.09
C ASP A 24 -0.82 -1.62 0.92
N ILE A 25 -1.34 -2.20 -0.17
CA ILE A 25 -1.88 -1.47 -1.31
C ILE A 25 -3.39 -1.68 -1.30
N VAL A 26 -4.14 -0.60 -1.12
CA VAL A 26 -5.58 -0.64 -0.92
C VAL A 26 -6.29 -0.08 -2.13
N PHE A 27 -7.04 -0.92 -2.83
CA PHE A 27 -7.93 -0.54 -3.93
C PHE A 27 -9.32 -0.29 -3.37
N VAL A 28 -9.83 0.93 -3.57
CA VAL A 28 -11.16 1.35 -3.10
C VAL A 28 -12.06 1.58 -4.29
N TYR A 29 -13.23 0.95 -4.29
CA TYR A 29 -14.21 0.97 -5.39
C TYR A 29 -15.46 1.81 -5.06
N ASP A 30 -15.58 2.35 -3.85
CA ASP A 30 -16.76 3.05 -3.34
C ASP A 30 -16.41 4.44 -2.79
N GLU A 31 -17.20 5.46 -3.18
CA GLU A 31 -16.94 6.87 -2.88
C GLU A 31 -17.05 7.21 -1.39
N GLU A 32 -17.97 6.57 -0.66
CA GLU A 32 -18.14 6.80 0.77
C GLU A 32 -16.93 6.26 1.54
N LEU A 33 -16.45 5.08 1.15
CA LEU A 33 -15.25 4.47 1.74
C LEU A 33 -13.97 5.25 1.41
N ALA A 34 -13.88 5.83 0.21
CA ALA A 34 -12.77 6.69 -0.18
C ALA A 34 -12.78 8.02 0.59
N THR A 35 -13.96 8.56 0.88
CA THR A 35 -14.12 9.82 1.64
C THR A 35 -13.78 9.62 3.13
N ASN A 36 -14.22 8.49 3.70
CA ASN A 36 -13.99 8.14 5.09
C ASN A 36 -12.77 7.22 5.29
N PHE A 37 -11.80 7.31 4.39
CA PHE A 37 -10.63 6.43 4.41
C PHE A 37 -9.76 6.73 5.65
N PRO A 38 -9.09 5.71 6.25
CA PRO A 38 -8.23 5.93 7.41
C PRO A 38 -7.16 7.00 7.15
N ALA A 39 -7.09 7.98 8.07
CA ALA A 39 -6.30 9.18 7.86
C ALA A 39 -4.78 8.96 8.03
N ASP A 40 -4.39 7.92 8.76
CA ASP A 40 -3.00 7.61 9.06
C ASP A 40 -2.75 6.11 9.28
N LYS A 41 -1.46 5.76 9.35
CA LYS A 41 -0.97 4.40 9.57
C LYS A 41 -1.59 3.74 10.80
N THR A 42 -1.66 4.46 11.94
CA THR A 42 -2.24 3.91 13.17
C THR A 42 -3.70 3.54 12.98
N ALA A 43 -4.50 4.43 12.40
CA ALA A 43 -5.91 4.20 12.11
C ALA A 43 -6.09 3.01 11.15
N TRP A 44 -5.23 2.91 10.13
CA TRP A 44 -5.25 1.78 9.20
C TRP A 44 -4.95 0.45 9.89
N TYR A 45 -3.75 0.26 10.45
CA TYR A 45 -3.34 -1.06 10.96
C TYR A 45 -4.13 -1.51 12.20
N SER A 46 -4.63 -0.58 13.02
CA SER A 46 -5.51 -0.93 14.15
C SER A 46 -6.93 -1.29 13.72
N GLY A 47 -7.42 -0.69 12.62
CA GLY A 47 -8.78 -0.88 12.12
C GLY A 47 -8.92 -1.84 10.94
N LYS A 48 -7.81 -2.24 10.31
CA LYS A 48 -7.73 -2.94 9.01
C LYS A 48 -8.73 -4.07 8.89
N ARG A 49 -8.75 -5.00 9.86
CA ARG A 49 -9.65 -6.16 9.85
C ARG A 49 -11.13 -5.77 9.89
N ASN A 50 -11.48 -4.77 10.69
CA ASN A 50 -12.87 -4.32 10.80
C ASN A 50 -13.27 -3.58 9.53
N TYR A 51 -12.41 -2.69 9.04
CA TYR A 51 -12.61 -1.90 7.82
C TYR A 51 -12.84 -2.80 6.60
N THR A 52 -11.95 -3.76 6.35
CA THR A 52 -12.08 -4.68 5.20
C THR A 52 -13.30 -5.58 5.32
N ARG A 53 -13.63 -6.05 6.54
CA ARG A 53 -14.84 -6.85 6.77
C ARG A 53 -16.12 -6.05 6.51
N SER A 54 -16.17 -4.77 6.93
CA SER A 54 -17.35 -3.92 6.69
C SER A 54 -17.46 -3.47 5.23
N ALA A 55 -16.33 -3.26 4.56
CA ALA A 55 -16.29 -2.83 3.16
C ALA A 55 -16.70 -3.94 2.19
N GLY A 56 -16.46 -5.21 2.53
CA GLY A 56 -16.78 -6.34 1.65
C GLY A 56 -15.98 -6.29 0.35
N ASP A 57 -16.65 -6.43 -0.79
CA ASP A 57 -16.05 -6.39 -2.13
C ASP A 57 -15.78 -4.96 -2.65
N LYS A 58 -16.12 -3.94 -1.88
CA LYS A 58 -15.86 -2.52 -2.20
C LYS A 58 -14.42 -2.09 -1.91
N VAL A 59 -13.63 -2.94 -1.25
CA VAL A 59 -12.21 -2.72 -0.99
C VAL A 59 -11.45 -4.03 -1.18
N GLU A 60 -10.30 -3.95 -1.85
CA GLU A 60 -9.32 -5.04 -1.90
C GLU A 60 -7.98 -4.56 -1.36
N VAL A 61 -7.31 -5.40 -0.57
CA VAL A 61 -6.01 -5.08 0.03
C VAL A 61 -4.98 -6.10 -0.42
N ILE A 62 -3.94 -5.62 -1.08
CA ILE A 62 -2.75 -6.42 -1.38
C ILE A 62 -1.74 -6.22 -0.26
N ASN A 63 -1.45 -7.30 0.45
CA ASN A 63 -0.56 -7.30 1.61
C ASN A 63 0.79 -7.85 1.14
N ILE A 64 1.84 -7.05 1.27
CA ILE A 64 3.19 -7.43 0.85
C ILE A 64 4.07 -7.47 2.08
N PHE A 65 4.60 -8.65 2.38
CA PHE A 65 5.62 -8.84 3.41
C PHE A 65 6.98 -8.90 2.75
N ILE A 66 7.86 -7.95 3.10
CA ILE A 66 9.22 -7.91 2.55
C ILE A 66 10.20 -8.20 3.68
N PRO A 67 10.86 -9.37 3.65
CA PRO A 67 11.97 -9.66 4.54
C PRO A 67 13.15 -8.72 4.28
N GLN A 68 14.02 -8.56 5.27
CA GLN A 68 15.28 -7.86 5.04
C GLN A 68 16.19 -8.65 4.10
N GLY A 69 17.05 -7.92 3.37
CA GLY A 69 17.93 -8.53 2.37
C GLY A 69 17.22 -9.10 1.13
N PHE A 70 15.91 -8.87 0.99
CA PHE A 70 15.18 -9.12 -0.25
C PHE A 70 15.21 -7.89 -1.14
N ASP A 71 15.75 -8.03 -2.35
CA ASP A 71 15.97 -6.90 -3.24
C ASP A 71 14.66 -6.26 -3.70
N SER A 72 13.72 -7.06 -4.22
CA SER A 72 12.44 -6.54 -4.69
C SER A 72 11.37 -7.62 -4.87
N THR A 73 10.11 -7.19 -4.97
CA THR A 73 8.98 -8.02 -5.36
C THR A 73 8.00 -7.25 -6.23
N MET A 74 7.25 -7.96 -7.07
CA MET A 74 6.15 -7.40 -7.86
C MET A 74 4.83 -7.81 -7.21
N ALA A 75 3.96 -6.83 -6.97
CA ALA A 75 2.65 -7.09 -6.39
C ALA A 75 1.72 -7.81 -7.38
N SER A 76 1.03 -8.85 -6.91
CA SER A 76 -0.12 -9.43 -7.62
C SER A 76 -1.33 -8.52 -7.42
N LEU A 77 -1.70 -7.76 -8.46
CA LEU A 77 -2.79 -6.79 -8.38
C LEU A 77 -4.16 -7.45 -8.60
N PRO A 78 -5.25 -6.86 -8.06
CA PRO A 78 -6.60 -7.32 -8.35
C PRO A 78 -6.93 -7.29 -9.84
N GLU A 79 -7.77 -8.22 -10.30
CA GLU A 79 -8.24 -8.25 -11.69
C GLU A 79 -9.00 -6.97 -12.04
N ARG A 80 -9.86 -6.51 -11.12
CA ARG A 80 -10.69 -5.31 -11.25
C ARG A 80 -9.98 -4.00 -10.85
N ARG A 81 -8.65 -3.99 -10.72
CA ARG A 81 -7.87 -2.81 -10.28
C ARG A 81 -8.22 -1.51 -11.03
N ALA A 82 -8.53 -1.60 -12.33
CA ALA A 82 -8.88 -0.45 -13.16
C ALA A 82 -10.22 0.20 -12.77
N GLU A 83 -11.09 -0.55 -12.10
CA GLU A 83 -12.38 -0.06 -11.59
C GLU A 83 -12.22 0.75 -10.30
N ALA A 84 -11.06 0.67 -9.63
CA ALA A 84 -10.82 1.41 -8.40
C ALA A 84 -10.94 2.91 -8.64
N ILE A 85 -11.61 3.60 -7.72
CA ILE A 85 -11.71 5.06 -7.74
C ILE A 85 -10.56 5.71 -6.99
N LYS A 86 -9.97 4.98 -6.03
CA LYS A 86 -8.77 5.37 -5.29
C LYS A 86 -7.86 4.18 -5.04
N VAL A 87 -6.56 4.42 -5.07
CA VAL A 87 -5.55 3.45 -4.65
C VAL A 87 -4.61 4.11 -3.65
N PHE A 88 -4.47 3.51 -2.48
CA PHE A 88 -3.64 4.02 -1.39
C PHE A 88 -2.55 3.04 -1.00
N VAL A 89 -1.41 3.57 -0.56
CA VAL A 89 -0.31 2.79 -0.01
C VAL A 89 -0.09 3.14 1.46
N PHE A 90 0.02 2.12 2.31
CA PHE A 90 0.52 2.21 3.68
C PHE A 90 1.73 1.30 3.86
N ALA A 91 2.66 1.66 4.73
CA ALA A 91 3.70 0.75 5.18
C ALA A 91 3.87 0.76 6.69
N GLN A 92 4.13 -0.41 7.25
CA GLN A 92 4.29 -0.61 8.68
C GLN A 92 5.52 0.13 9.22
N HIS A 93 6.57 0.24 8.40
CA HIS A 93 7.87 0.84 8.75
C HIS A 93 7.87 2.37 8.79
N ASP A 94 6.75 3.02 8.49
CA ASP A 94 6.65 4.48 8.43
C ASP A 94 6.42 5.12 9.82
N ASP A 95 6.25 6.44 9.90
CA ASP A 95 5.79 7.09 11.14
C ASP A 95 4.35 6.65 11.52
N SER A 96 4.03 6.61 12.82
CA SER A 96 2.68 6.27 13.31
C SER A 96 1.55 7.15 12.74
N LYS A 97 1.86 8.40 12.39
CA LYS A 97 0.96 9.40 11.83
C LYS A 97 1.19 9.61 10.32
N ALA A 98 1.99 8.76 9.69
CA ALA A 98 2.17 8.79 8.24
C ALA A 98 0.80 8.64 7.55
N LYS A 99 0.51 9.55 6.63
CA LYS A 99 -0.72 9.55 5.83
C LYS A 99 -0.60 8.49 4.73
N PRO A 100 -1.71 7.92 4.25
CA PRO A 100 -1.67 7.09 3.05
C PRO A 100 -1.13 7.89 1.87
N VAL A 101 -0.32 7.25 1.03
CA VAL A 101 0.06 7.84 -0.26
C VAL A 101 -0.99 7.47 -1.29
N ASP A 102 -1.61 8.48 -1.92
CA ASP A 102 -2.53 8.29 -3.04
C ASP A 102 -1.74 8.06 -4.33
N VAL A 103 -1.88 6.86 -4.90
CA VAL A 103 -1.22 6.44 -6.15
C VAL A 103 -2.22 6.20 -7.27
N THR A 104 -3.45 6.71 -7.14
CA THR A 104 -4.55 6.44 -8.08
C THR A 104 -4.17 6.72 -9.53
N ASN A 105 -3.37 7.76 -9.76
CA ASN A 105 -2.97 8.21 -11.09
C ASN A 105 -1.54 7.78 -11.47
N PHE A 106 -0.98 6.77 -10.79
CA PHE A 106 0.36 6.28 -11.08
C PHE A 106 0.23 5.01 -11.90
N ALA A 107 0.69 5.01 -13.15
CA ALA A 107 0.61 3.82 -13.99
C ALA A 107 1.54 2.71 -13.50
N LYS A 108 2.76 3.08 -13.09
CA LYS A 108 3.77 2.16 -12.56
C LYS A 108 4.26 2.68 -11.21
N VAL A 109 3.79 2.06 -10.14
CA VAL A 109 4.15 2.46 -8.77
C VAL A 109 5.45 1.77 -8.37
N LEU A 110 6.39 2.55 -7.85
CA LEU A 110 7.57 2.07 -7.14
C LEU A 110 7.45 2.45 -5.67
N ILE A 111 7.50 1.45 -4.80
CA ILE A 111 7.56 1.60 -3.35
C ILE A 111 8.97 1.21 -2.89
N GLU A 112 9.74 2.15 -2.38
CA GLU A 112 11.05 1.90 -1.78
C GLU A 112 10.93 1.95 -0.26
N ILE A 113 11.43 0.93 0.43
CA ILE A 113 11.50 0.86 1.88
C ILE A 113 12.93 1.12 2.30
N ASP A 114 13.15 2.13 3.14
CA ASP A 114 14.47 2.49 3.67
C ASP A 114 14.40 2.70 5.20
N PRO A 115 15.53 2.92 5.89
CA PRO A 115 15.54 3.07 7.36
C PRO A 115 14.71 4.23 7.92
N PHE A 116 14.23 5.16 7.08
CA PHE A 116 13.42 6.32 7.46
C PHE A 116 11.93 6.15 7.17
N GLY A 117 11.53 5.06 6.50
CA GLY A 117 10.13 4.77 6.19
C GLY A 117 9.97 4.26 4.76
N ILE A 118 8.91 4.72 4.09
CA ILE A 118 8.70 4.43 2.67
C ILE A 118 8.74 5.67 1.79
N ARG A 119 9.23 5.48 0.58
CA ARG A 119 9.11 6.42 -0.51
C ARG A 119 8.28 5.78 -1.61
N VAL A 120 7.25 6.48 -2.05
CA VAL A 120 6.37 6.03 -3.13
C VAL A 120 6.52 6.99 -4.31
N SER A 121 6.68 6.44 -5.50
CA SER A 121 6.89 7.21 -6.73
C SER A 121 6.29 6.52 -7.95
N GLU A 122 6.13 7.27 -9.03
CA GLU A 122 5.82 6.72 -10.35
C GLU A 122 7.11 6.52 -11.15
N THR A 123 7.18 5.44 -11.92
CA THR A 123 8.28 5.15 -12.84
C THR A 123 7.83 5.22 -14.30
N ASP A 124 8.73 5.64 -15.19
CA ASP A 124 8.47 5.75 -16.64
C ASP A 124 8.27 4.39 -17.34
#